data_AF-A0A7S0FMD2-F1
#
_entry.id   AF-A0A7S0FMD2-F1
#
_cell.length_a   1.000
_cell.length_b   1.000
_cell.length_c   1.000
_cell.angle_alpha   90.00
_cell.angle_beta   90.00
_cell.angle_gamma   90.00
#
_symmetry.space_group_name_H-M   'P 1'
#
loop_
_entity.id
_entity.type
_entity.pdbx_description
1 polymer ?
#
loop_
_entity_poly.entity_id
_entity_poly.type
_entity_poly.pdbx_seq_one_letter_code
_entity_poly.pdbx_strand_id
1 'polypeptide(L)'
;QLTADKKLAQVAPEPDEQTAIVDPAGLVFIQAHGPSRARGASGAIYEWLGIKSEEAFPEPVRAAVRAAGQAKLHRYGTHLVIHVVGPNLHMIPAGPDAAEAAIEKLAGAYASTLAEFASSGAVALRMLPVSGGIFAGRFADDIPWMTFAAL
;
A
#
# COMPACT_ATOMS: atom_id res chain seq x y z
N GLN A 1 0.32 15.37 -0.41
CA GLN A 1 -0.30 15.11 0.91
C GLN A 1 -1.66 15.76 0.97
N LEU A 2 -2.63 15.18 1.68
CA LEU A 2 -3.90 15.84 1.99
C LEU A 2 -3.72 16.72 3.23
N THR A 3 -4.00 18.00 3.14
CA THR A 3 -3.94 18.95 4.26
C THR A 3 -5.15 18.80 5.19
N ALA A 4 -5.09 19.42 6.38
CA ALA A 4 -6.21 19.41 7.33
C ALA A 4 -7.52 19.98 6.75
N ASP A 5 -7.43 20.93 5.80
CA ASP A 5 -8.56 21.49 5.05
C ASP A 5 -8.93 20.67 3.80
N LYS A 6 -8.45 19.42 3.70
CA LYS A 6 -8.74 18.45 2.63
C LYS A 6 -8.31 18.90 1.23
N LYS A 7 -7.27 19.75 1.14
CA LYS A 7 -6.66 20.12 -0.14
C LYS A 7 -5.43 19.26 -0.42
N LEU A 8 -5.18 19.01 -1.70
CA LEU A 8 -3.93 18.40 -2.12
C LEU A 8 -2.84 19.48 -2.08
N ALA A 9 -1.79 19.21 -1.30
CA ALA A 9 -0.57 20.01 -1.27
C ALA A 9 0.62 19.15 -1.64
N GLN A 10 1.45 19.65 -2.56
CA GLN A 10 2.76 19.08 -2.84
C GLN A 10 3.74 19.61 -1.78
N VAL A 11 4.08 18.74 -0.82
CA VAL A 11 4.93 19.08 0.33
C VAL A 11 6.34 18.48 0.22
N ALA A 12 6.60 17.76 -0.86
CA ALA A 12 7.89 17.17 -1.20
C ALA A 12 8.02 17.08 -2.73
N PRO A 13 9.26 17.01 -3.27
CA PRO A 13 9.50 16.66 -4.66
C PRO A 13 8.87 15.32 -5.03
N GLU A 14 8.62 15.06 -6.30
CA GLU A 14 8.22 13.71 -6.74
C GLU A 14 9.27 12.66 -6.38
N PRO A 15 8.89 11.37 -6.23
CA PRO A 15 9.85 10.28 -6.08
C PRO A 15 10.77 10.20 -7.29
N ASP A 16 12.08 10.15 -7.06
CA ASP A 16 13.07 9.91 -8.10
C ASP A 16 13.25 8.41 -8.40
N GLU A 17 14.16 8.08 -9.31
CA GLU A 17 14.45 6.69 -9.71
C GLU A 17 15.06 5.82 -8.61
N GLN A 18 15.50 6.44 -7.51
CA GLN A 18 16.11 5.78 -6.35
C GLN A 18 15.15 5.71 -5.15
N THR A 19 13.94 6.23 -5.30
CA THR A 19 12.90 6.24 -4.27
C THR A 19 11.82 5.23 -4.63
N ALA A 20 11.68 4.19 -3.80
CA ALA A 20 10.54 3.29 -3.87
C ALA A 20 9.32 3.93 -3.19
N ILE A 21 8.14 3.81 -3.80
CA ILE A 21 6.88 4.17 -3.16
C ILE A 21 6.04 2.93 -2.86
N VAL A 22 5.27 2.99 -1.78
CA VAL A 22 4.33 1.91 -1.41
C VAL A 22 2.93 2.24 -1.92
N ASP A 23 2.35 1.32 -2.68
CA ASP A 23 0.95 1.34 -3.09
C ASP A 23 0.13 0.34 -2.25
N PRO A 24 -0.75 0.83 -1.33
CA PRO A 24 -1.64 -0.02 -0.55
C PRO A 24 -2.84 -0.49 -1.40
N ALA A 25 -2.55 -1.36 -2.37
CA ALA A 25 -3.48 -1.85 -3.36
C ALA A 25 -4.62 -2.70 -2.79
N GLY A 26 -5.76 -2.67 -3.47
CA GLY A 26 -6.83 -3.66 -3.25
C GLY A 26 -6.57 -4.92 -4.07
N LEU A 27 -6.67 -6.10 -3.45
CA LEU A 27 -6.42 -7.39 -4.11
C LEU A 27 -7.27 -7.57 -5.38
N VAL A 28 -8.53 -7.14 -5.36
CA VAL A 28 -9.44 -7.25 -6.51
C VAL A 28 -8.94 -6.44 -7.72
N PHE A 29 -8.28 -5.30 -7.49
CA PHE A 29 -7.70 -4.51 -8.56
C PHE A 29 -6.48 -5.20 -9.17
N ILE A 30 -5.60 -5.75 -8.34
CA ILE A 30 -4.44 -6.53 -8.82
C ILE A 30 -4.90 -7.74 -9.63
N GLN A 31 -5.87 -8.51 -9.11
CA GLN A 31 -6.19 -9.82 -9.66
C GLN A 31 -7.20 -9.79 -10.81
N ALA A 32 -8.18 -8.87 -10.79
CA ALA A 32 -9.37 -8.99 -11.64
C ALA A 32 -9.80 -7.70 -12.37
N HIS A 33 -9.57 -6.51 -11.81
CA HIS A 33 -10.15 -5.27 -12.36
C HIS A 33 -9.15 -4.32 -13.00
N GLY A 34 -7.86 -4.48 -12.74
CA GLY A 34 -6.84 -3.54 -13.15
C GLY A 34 -6.92 -2.20 -12.40
N PRO A 35 -6.02 -1.26 -12.74
CA PRO A 35 -5.85 0.03 -12.05
C PRO A 35 -6.98 1.05 -12.28
N SER A 36 -7.73 0.94 -13.37
CA SER A 36 -8.70 1.96 -13.82
C SER A 36 -9.76 2.33 -12.78
N ARG A 37 -10.23 1.36 -12.01
CA ARG A 37 -11.32 1.55 -11.03
C ARG A 37 -10.86 1.97 -9.63
N ALA A 38 -9.56 1.96 -9.35
CA ALA A 38 -9.06 2.33 -8.03
C ALA A 38 -9.23 3.83 -7.74
N ARG A 39 -9.41 4.18 -6.46
CA ARG A 39 -9.56 5.57 -5.99
C ARG A 39 -8.59 5.81 -4.82
N GLY A 40 -8.65 6.99 -4.23
CA GLY A 40 -7.81 7.36 -3.08
C GLY A 40 -6.33 7.35 -3.44
N ALA A 41 -5.49 6.91 -2.51
CA ALA A 41 -4.03 6.87 -2.69
C ALA A 41 -3.59 6.06 -3.91
N SER A 42 -4.02 4.79 -4.01
CA SER A 42 -3.70 3.94 -5.17
C SER A 42 -4.18 4.55 -6.48
N GLY A 43 -5.38 5.15 -6.49
CA GLY A 43 -5.90 5.84 -7.67
C GLY A 43 -4.98 6.95 -8.17
N ALA A 44 -4.45 7.78 -7.26
CA ALA A 44 -3.51 8.85 -7.57
C ALA A 44 -2.14 8.31 -8.01
N ILE A 45 -1.66 7.23 -7.39
CA ILE A 45 -0.41 6.55 -7.81
C ILE A 45 -0.54 6.05 -9.24
N TYR A 46 -1.66 5.43 -9.60
CA TYR A 46 -1.83 4.87 -10.95
C TYR A 46 -1.96 5.94 -12.03
N GLU A 47 -2.52 7.10 -11.68
CA GLU A 47 -2.56 8.27 -12.57
C GLU A 47 -1.15 8.83 -12.79
N TRP A 48 -0.37 9.00 -11.71
CA TRP A 48 1.05 9.43 -11.80
C TRP A 48 1.91 8.47 -12.61
N LEU A 49 1.71 7.15 -12.46
CA LEU A 49 2.41 6.13 -13.25
C LEU A 49 1.98 6.06 -14.71
N GLY A 50 0.87 6.71 -15.09
CA GLY A 50 0.29 6.58 -16.43
C GLY A 50 -0.35 5.22 -16.71
N ILE A 51 -0.54 4.36 -15.70
CA ILE A 51 -1.12 3.01 -15.88
C ILE A 51 -2.64 3.00 -15.71
N LYS A 52 -3.28 4.15 -15.49
CA LYS A 52 -4.70 4.21 -15.13
C LYS A 52 -5.63 3.55 -16.15
N SER A 53 -5.28 3.59 -17.43
CA SER A 53 -6.04 2.98 -18.53
C SER A 53 -5.73 1.51 -18.77
N GLU A 54 -4.74 0.93 -18.10
CA GLU A 54 -4.37 -0.46 -18.30
C GLU A 54 -5.47 -1.41 -17.83
N GLU A 55 -5.66 -2.51 -18.56
CA GLU A 55 -6.67 -3.53 -18.23
C GLU A 55 -6.25 -4.39 -17.04
N ALA A 56 -4.95 -4.60 -16.85
CA ALA A 56 -4.41 -5.48 -15.83
C ALA A 56 -3.06 -4.98 -15.30
N PHE A 57 -2.72 -5.40 -14.09
CA PHE A 57 -1.37 -5.23 -13.56
C PHE A 57 -0.38 -6.16 -14.29
N PRO A 58 0.92 -5.83 -14.30
CA PRO A 58 1.96 -6.69 -14.83
C PRO A 58 1.92 -8.09 -14.21
N GLU A 59 2.19 -9.12 -15.02
CA GLU A 59 2.11 -10.52 -14.57
C GLU A 59 2.97 -10.82 -13.33
N PRO A 60 4.19 -10.28 -13.16
CA PRO A 60 4.95 -10.50 -11.93
C PRO A 60 4.22 -10.03 -10.65
N VAL A 61 3.48 -8.92 -10.74
CA VAL A 61 2.70 -8.39 -9.60
C VAL A 61 1.51 -9.30 -9.34
N ARG A 62 0.78 -9.68 -10.38
CA ARG A 62 -0.37 -10.58 -10.29
C ARG A 62 0.03 -11.94 -9.73
N ALA A 63 1.17 -12.47 -10.17
CA ALA A 63 1.71 -13.76 -9.76
C ALA A 63 2.05 -13.81 -8.28
N ALA A 64 2.72 -12.77 -7.77
CA ALA A 64 3.22 -12.73 -6.41
C ALA A 64 2.18 -12.29 -5.37
N VAL A 65 1.26 -11.37 -5.73
CA VAL A 65 0.32 -10.77 -4.78
C VAL A 65 -1.07 -11.40 -4.93
N ARG A 66 -1.27 -12.53 -4.24
CA ARG A 66 -2.48 -13.37 -4.28
C ARG A 66 -3.38 -13.22 -3.04
N ALA A 67 -2.86 -12.65 -1.96
CA ALA A 67 -3.58 -12.50 -0.70
C ALA A 67 -3.14 -11.23 0.06
N ALA A 68 -3.91 -10.87 1.09
CA ALA A 68 -3.50 -9.83 2.03
C ALA A 68 -2.20 -10.21 2.77
N GLY A 69 -1.39 -9.20 3.09
CA GLY A 69 -0.06 -9.34 3.67
C GLY A 69 1.06 -9.53 2.65
N GLN A 70 0.74 -9.75 1.37
CA GLN A 70 1.74 -9.94 0.32
C GLN A 70 2.07 -8.62 -0.38
N ALA A 71 3.33 -8.49 -0.80
CA ALA A 71 3.85 -7.34 -1.52
C ALA A 71 4.68 -7.77 -2.73
N LYS A 72 4.77 -6.90 -3.74
CA LYS A 72 5.70 -7.06 -4.86
C LYS A 72 6.19 -5.72 -5.38
N LEU A 73 7.51 -5.57 -5.48
CA LEU A 73 8.14 -4.49 -6.22
C LEU A 73 7.97 -4.69 -7.72
N HIS A 74 7.58 -3.63 -8.42
CA HIS A 74 7.62 -3.53 -9.85
C HIS A 74 8.20 -2.19 -10.30
N ARG A 75 8.92 -2.21 -11.43
CA ARG A 75 9.49 -1.02 -12.05
C ARG A 75 8.65 -0.63 -13.25
N TYR A 76 8.06 0.57 -13.21
CA TYR A 76 7.32 1.17 -14.31
C TYR A 76 8.17 2.29 -14.92
N GLY A 77 8.92 1.98 -15.98
CA GLY A 77 9.91 2.92 -16.51
C GLY A 77 11.00 3.21 -15.47
N THR A 78 11.10 4.47 -15.03
CA THR A 78 12.04 4.89 -13.97
C THR A 78 11.45 4.74 -12.56
N HIS A 79 10.15 4.56 -12.41
CA HIS A 79 9.47 4.55 -11.11
C HIS A 79 9.50 3.18 -10.44
N LEU A 80 9.81 3.15 -9.14
CA LEU A 80 9.81 1.96 -8.30
C LEU A 80 8.57 1.94 -7.41
N VAL A 81 7.73 0.91 -7.55
CA VAL A 81 6.48 0.79 -6.78
C VAL A 81 6.40 -0.58 -6.14
N ILE A 82 6.18 -0.61 -4.82
CA ILE A 82 5.87 -1.82 -4.07
C ILE A 82 4.35 -1.87 -3.90
N HIS A 83 3.70 -2.76 -4.64
CA HIS A 83 2.27 -3.03 -4.47
C HIS A 83 2.10 -3.98 -3.29
N VAL A 84 1.39 -3.55 -2.24
CA VAL A 84 1.08 -4.36 -1.07
C VAL A 84 -0.42 -4.41 -0.85
N VAL A 85 -0.96 -5.60 -0.57
CA VAL A 85 -2.35 -5.74 -0.14
C VAL A 85 -2.37 -5.73 1.38
N GLY A 86 -2.85 -4.65 1.98
CA GLY A 86 -3.03 -4.56 3.44
C GLY A 86 -4.12 -5.51 3.95
N PRO A 87 -4.05 -5.98 5.21
CA PRO A 87 -5.13 -6.74 5.83
C PRO A 87 -6.39 -5.89 5.95
N ASN A 88 -7.55 -6.49 5.69
CA ASN A 88 -8.84 -5.85 5.95
C ASN A 88 -9.18 -5.98 7.44
N LEU A 89 -8.98 -4.91 8.22
CA LEU A 89 -9.15 -4.93 9.67
C LEU A 89 -10.62 -4.97 10.11
N HIS A 90 -11.58 -4.75 9.21
CA HIS A 90 -13.00 -5.04 9.48
C HIS A 90 -13.26 -6.52 9.78
N MET A 91 -12.39 -7.40 9.28
CA MET A 91 -12.54 -8.85 9.44
C MET A 91 -11.99 -9.36 10.78
N ILE A 92 -11.41 -8.48 11.60
CA ILE A 92 -10.86 -8.85 12.90
C ILE A 92 -12.02 -8.88 13.92
N PRO A 93 -12.28 -10.03 14.56
CA PRO A 93 -13.31 -10.13 15.58
C PRO A 93 -13.07 -9.14 16.72
N ALA A 94 -14.17 -8.64 17.30
CA ALA A 94 -14.09 -7.87 18.53
C ALA A 94 -13.61 -8.78 19.67
N GLY A 95 -12.79 -8.23 20.58
CA GLY A 95 -12.30 -8.96 21.73
C GLY A 95 -11.11 -8.26 22.38
N PRO A 96 -10.64 -8.75 23.53
CA PRO A 96 -9.47 -8.20 24.22
C PRO A 96 -8.22 -8.22 23.33
N ASP A 97 -8.09 -9.23 22.46
CA ASP A 97 -6.88 -9.45 21.65
C ASP A 97 -6.99 -8.83 20.24
N ALA A 98 -8.07 -8.09 19.96
CA ALA A 98 -8.35 -7.60 18.61
C ALA A 98 -7.26 -6.63 18.10
N ALA A 99 -6.74 -5.78 18.97
CA ALA A 99 -5.68 -4.84 18.61
C ALA A 99 -4.35 -5.57 18.33
N GLU A 100 -3.99 -6.56 19.15
CA GLU A 100 -2.78 -7.36 18.96
C GLU A 100 -2.85 -8.15 17.65
N ALA A 101 -3.96 -8.83 17.38
CA ALA A 101 -4.17 -9.56 16.12
C ALA A 101 -4.14 -8.65 14.89
N ALA A 102 -4.58 -7.39 15.03
CA ALA A 102 -4.50 -6.40 13.96
C ALA A 102 -3.05 -5.94 13.71
N ILE A 103 -2.30 -5.66 14.78
CA ILE A 103 -0.88 -5.30 14.69
C ILE A 103 -0.08 -6.45 14.07
N GLU A 104 -0.31 -7.69 14.46
CA GLU A 104 0.37 -8.87 13.89
C GLU A 104 0.15 -8.97 12.37
N LYS A 105 -1.09 -8.77 11.91
CA LYS A 105 -1.39 -8.77 10.47
C LYS A 105 -0.76 -7.61 9.72
N LEU A 106 -0.74 -6.41 10.33
CA LEU A 106 -0.04 -5.25 9.77
C LEU A 106 1.46 -5.51 9.68
N ALA A 107 2.06 -6.10 10.73
CA ALA A 107 3.48 -6.43 10.78
C ALA A 107 3.87 -7.38 9.66
N GLY A 108 3.05 -8.40 9.36
CA GLY A 108 3.26 -9.26 8.20
C GLY A 108 3.25 -8.51 6.84
N ALA A 109 2.35 -7.53 6.68
CA ALA A 109 2.29 -6.72 5.46
C ALA A 109 3.50 -5.76 5.34
N TYR A 110 3.91 -5.14 6.46
CA TYR A 110 5.11 -4.30 6.50
C TYR A 110 6.38 -5.13 6.27
N ALA A 111 6.50 -6.31 6.87
CA ALA A 111 7.64 -7.21 6.66
C ALA A 111 7.79 -7.57 5.17
N SER A 112 6.71 -7.94 4.48
CA SER A 112 6.74 -8.20 3.04
C SER A 112 7.14 -6.96 2.23
N THR A 113 6.63 -5.80 2.61
CA THR A 113 6.97 -4.51 1.96
C THR A 113 8.45 -4.17 2.13
N LEU A 114 8.96 -4.30 3.35
CA LEU A 114 10.36 -4.00 3.68
C LEU A 114 11.33 -5.02 3.06
N ALA A 115 10.92 -6.28 2.90
CA ALA A 115 11.72 -7.29 2.19
C ALA A 115 11.87 -6.95 0.69
N GLU A 116 10.78 -6.53 0.04
CA GLU A 116 10.83 -6.06 -1.35
C GLU A 116 11.65 -4.76 -1.48
N PHE A 117 11.55 -3.84 -0.52
CA PHE A 117 12.38 -2.64 -0.49
C PHE A 117 13.87 -2.99 -0.33
N ALA A 118 14.23 -3.85 0.62
CA ALA A 118 15.62 -4.24 0.88
C ALA A 118 16.29 -4.91 -0.33
N SER A 119 15.52 -5.60 -1.17
CA SER A 119 16.00 -6.24 -2.41
C SER A 119 15.95 -5.32 -3.64
N SER A 120 15.38 -4.12 -3.53
CA SER A 120 15.13 -3.22 -4.68
C SER A 120 16.35 -2.44 -5.16
N GLY A 121 17.34 -2.22 -4.28
CA GLY A 121 18.44 -1.28 -4.50
C GLY A 121 18.06 0.20 -4.38
N ALA A 122 16.80 0.53 -4.07
CA ALA A 122 16.38 1.88 -3.74
C ALA A 122 17.01 2.35 -2.42
N VAL A 123 17.30 3.64 -2.32
CA VAL A 123 17.91 4.23 -1.10
C VAL A 123 16.89 4.88 -0.19
N ALA A 124 15.68 5.13 -0.70
CA ALA A 124 14.60 5.78 0.04
C ALA A 124 13.27 5.04 -0.18
N LEU A 125 12.48 4.97 0.89
CA LEU A 125 11.13 4.43 0.88
C LEU A 125 10.13 5.52 1.29
N ARG A 126 9.11 5.77 0.48
CA ARG A 126 7.97 6.62 0.85
C ARG A 126 6.72 5.76 0.98
N MET A 127 6.17 5.73 2.17
CA MET A 127 5.12 4.79 2.53
C MET A 127 3.92 5.50 3.14
N LEU A 128 2.74 5.08 2.71
CA LEU A 128 1.48 5.40 3.38
C LEU A 128 1.18 4.32 4.43
N PRO A 129 0.45 4.64 5.51
CA PRO A 129 0.00 3.62 6.44
C PRO A 129 -0.79 2.51 5.72
N VAL A 130 -0.26 1.28 5.78
CA VAL A 130 -0.93 0.10 5.20
C VAL A 130 -2.26 -0.09 5.94
N SER A 131 -3.31 -0.36 5.17
CA SER A 131 -4.71 -0.43 5.64
C SER A 131 -5.28 0.86 6.25
N GLY A 132 -4.61 2.01 6.15
CA GLY A 132 -5.07 3.28 6.75
C GLY A 132 -6.29 3.95 6.09
N GLY A 133 -6.88 3.34 5.08
CA GLY A 133 -8.09 3.83 4.39
C GLY A 133 -9.32 2.97 4.70
N ILE A 134 -9.98 2.50 3.64
CA ILE A 134 -11.21 1.70 3.73
C ILE A 134 -11.05 0.38 4.51
N PHE A 135 -9.81 -0.09 4.71
CA PHE A 135 -9.49 -1.32 5.44
C PHE A 135 -9.20 -1.10 6.92
N ALA A 136 -9.23 0.14 7.42
CA ALA A 136 -8.84 0.43 8.80
C ALA A 136 -9.83 -0.11 9.84
N GLY A 137 -11.09 -0.35 9.44
CA GLY A 137 -12.10 -0.89 10.34
C GLY A 137 -12.35 -0.01 11.56
N ARG A 138 -12.53 -0.67 12.70
CA ARG A 138 -12.68 -0.03 14.02
C ARG A 138 -11.42 0.69 14.51
N PHE A 139 -10.28 0.47 13.85
CA PHE A 139 -8.98 0.96 14.28
C PHE A 139 -8.56 2.24 13.54
N ALA A 140 -9.47 2.91 12.82
CA ALA A 140 -9.15 4.06 11.98
C ALA A 140 -8.34 5.15 12.69
N ASP A 141 -8.69 5.46 13.94
CA ASP A 141 -8.00 6.47 14.75
C ASP A 141 -6.66 5.95 15.30
N ASP A 142 -6.50 4.63 15.44
CA ASP A 142 -5.33 3.97 16.01
C ASP A 142 -4.28 3.57 14.94
N ILE A 143 -4.62 3.63 13.65
CA ILE A 143 -3.71 3.27 12.53
C ILE A 143 -2.32 3.90 12.66
N PRO A 144 -2.16 5.19 13.02
CA PRO A 144 -0.83 5.78 13.15
C PRO A 144 0.03 5.06 14.20
N TRP A 145 -0.55 4.77 15.38
CA TRP A 145 0.14 4.05 16.44
C TRP A 145 0.38 2.58 16.07
N MET A 146 -0.63 1.90 15.52
CA MET A 146 -0.50 0.49 15.14
C MET A 146 0.51 0.29 14.01
N THR A 147 0.64 1.28 13.11
CA THR A 147 1.70 1.30 12.09
C THR A 147 3.07 1.34 12.75
N PHE A 148 3.27 2.19 13.76
CA PHE A 148 4.53 2.24 14.50
C PHE A 148 4.81 0.93 15.24
N ALA A 149 3.81 0.34 15.90
CA ALA A 149 3.96 -0.93 16.63
C ALA A 149 4.23 -2.15 15.72
N ALA A 150 3.88 -2.06 14.44
CA ALA A 150 4.03 -3.13 13.46
C ALA A 150 5.36 -3.09 12.69
N LEU A 151 6.15 -2.02 12.84
CA LEU A 151 7.46 -1.80 12.21
C LEU A 151 8.60 -2.17 13.15
#